data_AF-A0A2G5UVZ7-F1
#
_entry.id   AF-A0A2G5UVZ7-F1
#
_cell.length_a   1.000
_cell.length_b   1.000
_cell.length_c   1.000
_cell.angle_alpha   90.00
_cell.angle_beta   90.00
_cell.angle_gamma   90.00
#
_symmetry.space_group_name_H-M   'P 1'
#
loop_
_entity.id
_entity.type
_entity.pdbx_description
1 polymer ?
#
loop_
_entity_poly.entity_id
_entity_poly.type
_entity_poly.pdbx_seq_one_letter_code
_entity_poly.pdbx_strand_id
1 'polypeptide(L)'
;MVFQNASECYVFKRRNITIQKSTDSLNLIAVKILNASTECLSKSSDFFTQSFTETTNGSQIIRSEFSYSNGQYRVVYTVSICPNTTDLYTRKVGTTTYQVCEGFRLFSGEKRNFYDAQKLCNSSGGYGLTGPLKGIDYDILKEKGIALRKQNGLNANDFFWIDGIRYTWDKFGFVFEDESHNGLTGYIMHWEDPNDNPPSALYWYGANGGYQTADYGADYSAGIGALCRVNDVPLQD
;
A
#
# COMPACT_ATOMS: atom_id res chain seq x y z
N MET A 1 0.79 -4.62 28.34
CA MET A 1 0.82 -3.48 29.28
C MET A 1 2.09 -3.62 30.09
N VAL A 2 3.01 -2.68 29.95
CA VAL A 2 4.21 -2.57 30.78
C VAL A 2 4.03 -1.25 31.53
N PHE A 3 4.04 -1.32 32.86
CA PHE A 3 4.01 -0.13 33.71
C PHE A 3 5.44 0.07 34.22
N GLN A 4 5.97 1.29 34.04
CA GLN A 4 7.24 1.70 34.64
C GLN A 4 6.90 2.65 35.79
N ASN A 5 7.18 2.23 37.02
CA ASN A 5 7.37 3.16 38.13
C ASN A 5 8.89 3.40 38.24
N ALA A 6 9.31 4.53 38.81
CA ALA A 6 10.68 5.06 38.78
C ALA A 6 11.79 4.14 39.33
N SER A 7 11.45 2.94 39.79
CA SER A 7 12.35 1.97 40.42
C SER A 7 12.16 0.51 39.96
N GLU A 8 11.08 0.16 39.26
CA GLU A 8 10.79 -1.24 38.89
C GLU A 8 10.03 -1.35 37.56
N CYS A 9 10.31 -2.42 36.84
CA CYS A 9 9.81 -2.71 35.51
C CYS A 9 8.98 -4.00 35.58
N TYR A 10 7.66 -3.85 35.43
CA TYR A 10 6.73 -4.97 35.59
C TYR A 10 6.36 -5.58 34.23
N VAL A 11 6.75 -6.84 34.02
CA VAL A 11 6.35 -7.65 32.87
C VAL A 11 5.09 -8.43 33.21
N PHE A 12 3.94 -8.04 32.61
CA PHE A 12 2.67 -8.73 32.83
C PHE A 12 2.49 -9.87 31.82
N LYS A 13 2.35 -11.12 32.32
CA LYS A 13 1.90 -12.28 31.52
C LYS A 13 0.37 -12.28 31.48
N ARG A 14 -0.27 -12.24 30.30
CA ARG A 14 -1.74 -12.04 30.20
C ARG A 14 -2.49 -13.28 29.65
N ARG A 15 -3.62 -13.61 30.30
CA ARG A 15 -4.74 -14.44 29.79
C ARG A 15 -5.78 -13.55 29.10
N ASN A 16 -6.68 -14.13 28.29
CA ASN A 16 -7.70 -13.46 27.45
C ASN A 16 -8.35 -12.21 28.07
N ILE A 17 -8.42 -11.11 27.31
CA ILE A 17 -9.05 -9.86 27.74
C ILE A 17 -9.86 -9.29 26.60
N THR A 18 -11.07 -8.87 26.93
CA THR A 18 -11.96 -8.07 26.11
C THR A 18 -11.56 -6.60 26.20
N ILE A 19 -11.31 -5.94 25.07
CA ILE A 19 -11.05 -4.50 25.02
C ILE A 19 -12.43 -3.79 25.00
N GLN A 20 -12.70 -2.96 26.00
CA GLN A 20 -13.84 -2.03 25.98
C GLN A 20 -13.35 -0.63 25.58
N LYS A 21 -14.13 0.05 24.75
CA LYS A 21 -13.93 1.46 24.38
C LYS A 21 -14.24 2.30 25.63
N SER A 22 -13.27 3.04 26.16
CA SER A 22 -13.51 4.03 27.22
C SER A 22 -13.47 5.43 26.62
N THR A 23 -14.45 6.25 26.99
CA THR A 23 -14.50 7.68 26.71
C THR A 23 -14.03 8.54 27.88
N ASP A 24 -13.70 7.94 29.04
CA ASP A 24 -13.20 8.69 30.19
C ASP A 24 -11.67 8.85 30.19
N SER A 25 -11.20 9.91 30.84
CA SER A 25 -9.78 10.29 30.97
C SER A 25 -9.00 9.51 32.03
N LEU A 26 -9.61 8.49 32.65
CA LEU A 26 -9.06 7.68 33.74
C LEU A 26 -8.77 6.22 33.31
N ASN A 27 -9.47 5.71 32.30
CA ASN A 27 -9.35 4.33 31.85
C ASN A 27 -8.22 4.18 30.83
N LEU A 28 -7.20 3.42 31.22
CA LEU A 28 -6.04 3.11 30.41
C LEU A 28 -6.35 1.97 29.42
N ILE A 29 -6.06 2.18 28.13
CA ILE A 29 -6.13 1.11 27.12
C ILE A 29 -4.89 0.22 27.24
N ALA A 30 -5.12 -1.07 27.39
CA ALA A 30 -4.08 -2.07 27.51
C ALA A 30 -3.66 -2.60 26.14
N VAL A 31 -2.56 -2.08 25.57
CA VAL A 31 -2.03 -2.57 24.29
C VAL A 31 -1.15 -3.82 24.49
N LYS A 32 -1.32 -4.81 23.61
CA LYS A 32 -0.45 -5.98 23.49
C LYS A 32 0.62 -5.70 22.45
N ILE A 33 1.87 -5.58 22.90
CA ILE A 33 3.02 -5.49 22.02
C ILE A 33 3.43 -6.92 21.67
N LEU A 34 3.36 -7.30 20.39
CA LEU A 34 3.86 -8.58 19.92
C LEU A 34 5.39 -8.57 20.00
N ASN A 35 5.99 -9.65 20.50
CA ASN A 35 7.45 -9.77 20.73
C ASN A 35 8.03 -8.66 21.64
N ALA A 36 7.28 -8.25 22.67
CA ALA A 36 7.79 -7.31 23.66
C ALA A 36 9.12 -7.80 24.24
N SER A 37 10.12 -6.91 24.31
CA SER A 37 11.40 -7.21 24.96
C SER A 37 11.18 -7.71 26.38
N THR A 38 11.90 -8.75 26.77
CA THR A 38 11.98 -9.20 28.16
C THR A 38 12.93 -8.34 28.99
N GLU A 39 13.67 -7.44 28.34
CA GLU A 39 14.58 -6.49 28.97
C GLU A 39 13.88 -5.16 29.22
N CYS A 40 14.18 -4.56 30.37
CA CYS A 40 13.65 -3.27 30.74
C CYS A 40 14.33 -2.18 29.92
N LEU A 41 13.55 -1.57 29.03
CA LEU A 41 14.03 -0.52 28.15
C LEU A 41 14.44 0.70 28.98
N SER A 42 15.61 1.24 28.66
CA SER A 42 16.23 2.38 29.36
C SER A 42 15.53 3.70 29.05
N LYS A 43 14.83 3.79 27.92
CA LYS A 43 13.93 4.90 27.60
C LYS A 43 12.52 4.40 27.38
N SER A 44 11.58 5.09 28.01
CA SER A 44 10.16 4.83 27.81
C SER A 44 9.78 4.93 26.34
N SER A 45 10.43 5.76 25.51
CA SER A 45 10.19 5.89 24.05
C SER A 45 10.44 4.63 23.22
N ASP A 46 11.16 3.66 23.74
CA ASP A 46 11.69 2.55 22.94
C ASP A 46 10.72 1.36 22.87
N PHE A 47 9.56 1.44 23.56
CA PHE A 47 8.57 0.35 23.60
C PHE A 47 7.93 0.08 22.24
N PHE A 48 7.83 1.09 21.37
CA PHE A 48 7.39 0.91 19.99
C PHE A 48 8.51 1.30 19.06
N THR A 49 9.12 0.31 18.40
CA THR A 49 10.18 0.50 17.41
C THR A 49 9.65 0.91 16.03
N GLN A 50 8.33 1.04 15.90
CA GLN A 50 7.63 1.40 14.67
C GLN A 50 6.50 2.38 14.99
N SER A 51 6.21 3.28 14.05
CA SER A 51 5.17 4.30 14.19
C SER A 51 3.75 3.73 14.09
N PHE A 52 3.57 2.55 13.48
CA PHE A 52 2.28 1.88 13.41
C PHE A 52 2.41 0.36 13.24
N THR A 53 1.29 -0.36 13.44
CA THR A 53 1.07 -1.75 13.02
C THR A 53 -0.23 -1.85 12.24
N GLU A 54 -0.28 -2.76 11.28
CA GLU A 54 -1.51 -3.13 10.58
C GLU A 54 -1.75 -4.65 10.60
N THR A 55 -3.00 -5.05 10.83
CA THR A 55 -3.48 -6.43 10.76
C THR A 55 -4.85 -6.47 10.08
N THR A 56 -5.34 -7.67 9.77
CA THR A 56 -6.68 -7.86 9.19
C THR A 56 -7.58 -8.69 10.11
N ASN A 57 -8.88 -8.47 9.99
CA ASN A 57 -9.93 -9.34 10.53
C ASN A 57 -11.03 -9.50 9.46
N GLY A 58 -10.93 -10.56 8.66
CA GLY A 58 -11.75 -10.66 7.44
C GLY A 58 -11.39 -9.56 6.45
N SER A 59 -12.37 -8.77 6.02
CA SER A 59 -12.18 -7.62 5.13
C SER A 59 -11.77 -6.33 5.86
N GLN A 60 -11.77 -6.34 7.20
CA GLN A 60 -11.40 -5.18 8.00
C GLN A 60 -9.89 -5.05 8.09
N ILE A 61 -9.39 -3.86 7.79
CA ILE A 61 -8.04 -3.41 8.08
C ILE A 61 -8.06 -2.78 9.47
N ILE A 62 -7.12 -3.18 10.30
CA ILE A 62 -6.97 -2.71 11.66
C ILE A 62 -5.60 -2.06 11.78
N ARG A 63 -5.56 -0.74 11.92
CA ARG A 63 -4.33 0.03 12.08
C ARG A 63 -4.24 0.57 13.49
N SER A 64 -3.08 0.40 14.11
CA SER A 64 -2.74 0.99 15.41
C SER A 64 -1.54 1.89 15.22
N GLU A 65 -1.72 3.18 15.44
CA GLU A 65 -0.66 4.19 15.34
C GLU A 65 -0.15 4.55 16.73
N PHE A 66 1.17 4.59 16.89
CA PHE A 66 1.83 4.81 18.17
C PHE A 66 2.54 6.15 18.16
N SER A 67 2.32 6.94 19.20
CA SER A 67 3.06 8.18 19.44
C SER A 67 3.40 8.33 20.92
N TYR A 68 4.49 9.02 21.20
CA TYR A 68 4.93 9.32 22.56
C TYR A 68 5.12 10.83 22.71
N SER A 69 4.38 11.45 23.62
CA SER A 69 4.49 12.88 23.92
C SER A 69 4.15 13.12 25.39
N ASN A 70 4.80 14.10 26.01
CA ASN A 70 4.52 14.50 27.40
C ASN A 70 4.53 13.34 28.42
N GLY A 71 5.44 12.37 28.27
CA GLY A 71 5.51 11.23 29.19
C GLY A 71 4.48 10.13 28.94
N GLN A 72 3.61 10.28 27.94
CA GLN A 72 2.49 9.39 27.69
C GLN A 72 2.53 8.78 26.30
N TYR A 73 2.14 7.51 26.25
CA TYR A 73 1.86 6.81 25.00
C TYR A 73 0.44 7.07 24.55
N ARG A 74 0.29 7.47 23.30
CA ARG A 74 -0.98 7.56 22.62
C ARG A 74 -1.04 6.48 21.55
N VAL A 75 -2.11 5.70 21.60
CA VAL A 75 -2.43 4.70 20.57
C VAL A 75 -3.73 5.10 19.92
N VAL A 76 -3.69 5.36 18.62
CA VAL A 76 -4.88 5.61 17.81
C VAL A 76 -5.20 4.33 17.06
N TYR A 77 -6.44 3.87 17.21
CA TYR A 77 -6.92 2.64 16.59
C TYR A 77 -7.95 3.01 15.53
N THR A 78 -7.72 2.60 14.29
CA THR A 78 -8.67 2.76 13.20
C THR A 78 -9.04 1.39 12.64
N VAL A 79 -10.34 1.24 12.34
CA VAL A 79 -10.86 0.09 11.58
C VAL A 79 -11.40 0.63 10.28
N SER A 80 -11.00 0.02 9.19
CA SER A 80 -11.37 0.44 7.86
C SER A 80 -11.57 -0.78 6.96
N ILE A 81 -12.11 -0.55 5.76
CA ILE A 81 -12.28 -1.57 4.72
C ILE A 81 -11.82 -1.00 3.39
N CYS A 82 -11.45 -1.88 2.46
CA CYS A 82 -11.25 -1.44 1.09
C CYS A 82 -12.56 -1.01 0.44
N PRO A 83 -12.56 0.07 -0.36
CA PRO A 83 -13.71 0.40 -1.21
C PRO A 83 -14.14 -0.80 -2.07
N ASN A 84 -15.44 -0.91 -2.35
CA ASN A 84 -16.02 -2.04 -3.11
C ASN A 84 -15.41 -2.24 -4.51
N THR A 85 -14.74 -1.23 -5.06
CA THR A 85 -14.09 -1.27 -6.38
C THR A 85 -12.63 -1.74 -6.32
N THR A 86 -12.15 -2.13 -5.14
CA THR A 86 -10.75 -2.49 -4.89
C THR A 86 -10.66 -3.74 -4.04
N ASP A 87 -9.49 -4.37 -4.07
CA ASP A 87 -9.21 -5.58 -3.32
C ASP A 87 -8.13 -5.32 -2.27
N LEU A 88 -8.22 -6.06 -1.16
CA LEU A 88 -7.29 -6.01 -0.05
C LEU A 88 -6.08 -6.90 -0.33
N TYR A 89 -4.88 -6.33 -0.23
CA TYR A 89 -3.60 -7.04 -0.31
C TYR A 89 -2.77 -6.82 0.96
N THR A 90 -2.19 -7.91 1.47
CA THR A 90 -1.17 -7.84 2.52
C THR A 90 0.21 -7.83 1.90
N ARG A 91 0.95 -6.73 2.10
CA ARG A 91 2.30 -6.54 1.58
C ARG A 91 3.31 -6.44 2.71
N LYS A 92 4.43 -7.14 2.57
CA LYS A 92 5.53 -7.08 3.54
C LYS A 92 6.78 -6.56 2.86
N VAL A 93 7.23 -5.38 3.26
CA VAL A 93 8.45 -4.74 2.77
C VAL A 93 9.41 -4.60 3.95
N GLY A 94 10.50 -5.36 3.90
CA GLY A 94 11.40 -5.50 5.05
C GLY A 94 10.66 -6.03 6.29
N THR A 95 10.64 -5.22 7.36
CA THR A 95 9.94 -5.54 8.61
C THR A 95 8.51 -4.97 8.67
N THR A 96 8.15 -4.07 7.76
CA THR A 96 6.86 -3.38 7.77
C THR A 96 5.82 -4.19 7.00
N THR A 97 4.61 -4.29 7.57
CA THR A 97 3.45 -4.89 6.92
C THR A 97 2.47 -3.78 6.58
N TYR A 98 2.08 -3.72 5.31
CA TYR A 98 1.07 -2.82 4.78
C TYR A 98 -0.17 -3.64 4.40
N GLN A 99 -1.34 -3.13 4.73
CA GLN A 99 -2.63 -3.59 4.24
C GLN A 99 -3.13 -2.55 3.24
N VAL A 100 -3.11 -2.90 1.96
CA VAL A 100 -3.35 -1.93 0.87
C VAL A 100 -4.57 -2.31 0.06
N CYS A 101 -5.31 -1.29 -0.37
CA CYS A 101 -6.46 -1.43 -1.23
C CYS A 101 -6.08 -1.06 -2.66
N GLU A 102 -6.20 -2.01 -3.57
CA GLU A 102 -5.73 -1.85 -4.95
C GLU A 102 -6.82 -2.10 -5.95
N GLY A 103 -6.86 -1.27 -6.98
CA GLY A 103 -7.79 -1.45 -8.07
C GLY A 103 -7.47 -0.60 -9.26
N PHE A 104 -7.98 -1.03 -10.40
CA PHE A 104 -7.86 -0.28 -11.64
C PHE A 104 -8.88 0.86 -11.68
N ARG A 105 -8.43 2.04 -12.09
CA ARG A 105 -9.31 3.18 -12.41
C ARG A 105 -9.16 3.52 -13.88
N LEU A 106 -10.29 3.71 -14.56
CA LEU A 106 -10.33 4.12 -15.96
C LEU A 106 -10.39 5.65 -16.06
N PHE A 107 -9.81 6.20 -17.13
CA PHE A 107 -10.07 7.59 -17.50
C PHE A 107 -11.50 7.76 -18.02
N SER A 108 -12.13 8.88 -17.72
CA SER A 108 -13.40 9.27 -18.33
C SER A 108 -13.16 9.80 -19.74
N GLY A 109 -13.32 8.95 -20.76
CA GLY A 109 -13.21 9.33 -22.16
C GLY A 109 -11.88 8.95 -22.80
N GLU A 110 -11.16 9.94 -23.31
CA GLU A 110 -9.93 9.71 -24.08
C GLU A 110 -8.78 9.14 -23.23
N LYS A 111 -7.88 8.44 -23.92
CA LYS A 111 -6.62 7.95 -23.37
C LYS A 111 -5.76 9.11 -22.85
N ARG A 112 -5.03 8.89 -21.77
CA ARG A 112 -4.20 9.91 -21.10
C ARG A 112 -2.78 9.42 -20.82
N ASN A 113 -1.94 10.35 -20.42
CA ASN A 113 -0.53 10.10 -20.11
C ASN A 113 -0.32 9.67 -18.66
N PHE A 114 0.93 9.38 -18.31
CA PHE A 114 1.30 8.89 -16.99
C PHE A 114 0.97 9.90 -15.88
N TYR A 115 1.24 11.19 -16.10
CA TYR A 115 0.97 12.25 -15.11
C TYR A 115 -0.53 12.41 -14.81
N ASP A 116 -1.39 12.19 -15.81
CA ASP A 116 -2.84 12.16 -15.60
C ASP A 116 -3.26 10.90 -14.85
N ALA A 117 -2.55 9.78 -15.05
CA ALA A 117 -2.73 8.55 -14.28
C ALA A 117 -2.35 8.74 -12.80
N GLN A 118 -1.23 9.43 -12.52
CA GLN A 118 -0.87 9.83 -11.15
C GLN A 118 -2.00 10.66 -10.51
N LYS A 119 -2.52 11.67 -11.20
CA LYS A 119 -3.64 12.48 -10.70
C LYS A 119 -4.90 11.64 -10.48
N LEU A 120 -5.21 10.71 -11.39
CA LEU A 120 -6.36 9.81 -11.27
C LEU A 120 -6.25 8.96 -9.99
N CYS A 121 -5.07 8.40 -9.71
CA CYS A 121 -4.85 7.57 -8.54
C CYS A 121 -4.75 8.37 -7.24
N ASN A 122 -4.25 9.61 -7.28
CA ASN A 122 -4.24 10.50 -6.11
C ASN A 122 -5.61 11.13 -5.81
N SER A 123 -6.54 11.14 -6.78
CA SER A 123 -7.87 11.71 -6.60
C SER A 123 -8.75 10.89 -5.63
N SER A 124 -9.72 11.55 -5.01
CA SER A 124 -10.73 10.92 -4.14
C SER A 124 -10.14 10.07 -3.00
N GLY A 125 -9.03 10.55 -2.42
CA GLY A 125 -8.32 9.84 -1.36
C GLY A 125 -7.71 8.55 -1.89
N GLY A 126 -6.85 8.62 -2.91
CA GLY A 126 -5.94 7.53 -3.19
C GLY A 126 -4.50 7.93 -2.89
N TYR A 127 -3.65 6.91 -2.71
CA TYR A 127 -2.24 7.09 -2.36
C TYR A 127 -1.37 7.41 -3.57
N GLY A 128 -1.78 6.97 -4.77
CA GLY A 128 -0.99 7.09 -5.98
C GLY A 128 -1.02 5.83 -6.83
N LEU A 129 -0.15 5.79 -7.83
CA LEU A 129 0.03 4.59 -8.64
C LEU A 129 0.57 3.45 -7.78
N THR A 130 0.26 2.21 -8.16
CA THR A 130 0.90 1.02 -7.57
C THR A 130 1.27 0.01 -8.65
N GLY A 131 1.96 -1.03 -8.23
CA GLY A 131 2.30 -2.19 -9.03
C GLY A 131 2.51 -3.42 -8.16
N PRO A 132 2.84 -4.56 -8.77
CA PRO A 132 2.93 -5.84 -8.08
C PRO A 132 4.13 -5.90 -7.11
N LEU A 133 3.91 -6.39 -5.89
CA LEU A 133 5.00 -6.64 -4.93
C LEU A 133 5.85 -7.86 -5.35
N LYS A 134 5.24 -8.89 -5.94
CA LYS A 134 5.87 -10.16 -6.35
C LYS A 134 5.11 -10.79 -7.53
N GLY A 135 5.72 -11.78 -8.19
CA GLY A 135 5.15 -12.40 -9.39
C GLY A 135 3.74 -13.00 -9.25
N ILE A 136 3.35 -13.53 -8.09
CA ILE A 136 1.96 -14.00 -7.89
C ILE A 136 0.95 -12.85 -7.89
N ASP A 137 1.33 -11.68 -7.36
CA ASP A 137 0.48 -10.49 -7.36
C ASP A 137 0.36 -9.95 -8.79
N TYR A 138 1.44 -10.04 -9.58
CA TYR A 138 1.46 -9.73 -11.00
C TYR A 138 0.36 -10.50 -11.74
N ASP A 139 0.33 -11.83 -11.64
CA ASP A 139 -0.65 -12.63 -12.38
C ASP A 139 -2.10 -12.31 -11.97
N ILE A 140 -2.36 -12.06 -10.68
CA ILE A 140 -3.69 -11.69 -10.21
C ILE A 140 -4.13 -10.34 -10.78
N LEU A 141 -3.26 -9.33 -10.69
CA LEU A 141 -3.55 -7.98 -11.18
C LEU A 141 -3.70 -7.99 -12.72
N LYS A 142 -2.97 -8.88 -13.42
CA LYS A 142 -3.03 -9.06 -14.88
C LYS A 142 -4.41 -9.46 -15.32
N GLU A 143 -4.92 -10.54 -14.72
CA GLU A 143 -6.22 -11.10 -15.05
C GLU A 143 -7.34 -10.10 -14.72
N LYS A 144 -7.19 -9.32 -13.64
CA LYS A 144 -8.13 -8.23 -13.32
C LYS A 144 -8.11 -7.12 -14.37
N GLY A 145 -6.94 -6.70 -14.83
CA GLY A 145 -6.81 -5.71 -15.90
C GLY A 145 -7.40 -6.19 -17.23
N ILE A 146 -7.19 -7.46 -17.58
CA ILE A 146 -7.80 -8.11 -18.77
C ILE A 146 -9.33 -8.14 -18.63
N ALA A 147 -9.83 -8.61 -17.48
CA ALA A 147 -11.26 -8.71 -17.21
C ALA A 147 -11.94 -7.33 -17.26
N LEU A 148 -11.32 -6.30 -16.68
CA LEU A 148 -11.84 -4.93 -16.71
C LEU A 148 -11.92 -4.39 -18.15
N ARG A 149 -10.87 -4.60 -18.97
CA ARG A 149 -10.89 -4.21 -20.39
C ARG A 149 -12.05 -4.87 -21.13
N LYS A 150 -12.21 -6.18 -20.96
CA LYS A 150 -13.29 -6.95 -21.59
C LYS A 150 -14.67 -6.47 -21.14
N GLN A 151 -14.87 -6.23 -19.84
CA GLN A 151 -16.14 -5.75 -19.28
C GLN A 151 -16.55 -4.39 -19.85
N ASN A 152 -15.59 -3.53 -20.15
CA ASN A 152 -15.83 -2.17 -20.67
C ASN A 152 -15.74 -2.06 -22.20
N GLY A 153 -15.59 -3.18 -22.92
CA GLY A 153 -15.50 -3.18 -24.39
C GLY A 153 -14.26 -2.45 -24.94
N LEU A 154 -13.19 -2.35 -24.15
CA LEU A 154 -11.95 -1.68 -24.51
C LEU A 154 -11.07 -2.56 -25.42
N ASN A 155 -10.16 -1.95 -26.16
CA ASN A 155 -9.29 -2.69 -27.07
C ASN A 155 -8.32 -3.58 -26.25
N ALA A 156 -8.11 -4.81 -26.69
CA ALA A 156 -7.23 -5.76 -26.00
C ALA A 156 -5.77 -5.28 -25.94
N ASN A 157 -5.36 -4.41 -26.85
CA ASN A 157 -4.01 -3.81 -26.93
C ASN A 157 -3.89 -2.50 -26.14
N ASP A 158 -4.97 -1.99 -25.57
CA ASP A 158 -4.89 -0.85 -24.66
C ASP A 158 -4.18 -1.24 -23.37
N PHE A 159 -3.50 -0.26 -22.76
CA PHE A 159 -2.69 -0.47 -21.58
C PHE A 159 -3.11 0.39 -20.38
N PHE A 160 -2.72 -0.07 -19.20
CA PHE A 160 -2.84 0.69 -17.95
C PHE A 160 -1.48 1.21 -17.53
N TRP A 161 -1.41 2.46 -17.08
CA TRP A 161 -0.24 2.96 -16.36
C TRP A 161 -0.12 2.26 -15.02
N ILE A 162 1.11 1.94 -14.61
CA ILE A 162 1.43 1.35 -13.31
C ILE A 162 2.58 2.14 -12.69
N ASP A 163 2.82 1.94 -11.40
CA ASP A 163 3.86 2.71 -10.70
C ASP A 163 5.25 2.44 -11.27
N GLY A 164 6.09 3.48 -11.25
CA GLY A 164 7.44 3.46 -11.80
C GLY A 164 7.63 4.48 -12.92
N ILE A 165 8.44 5.50 -12.65
CA ILE A 165 8.92 6.45 -13.65
C ILE A 165 10.43 6.57 -13.58
N ARG A 166 11.08 6.58 -14.74
CA ARG A 166 12.52 6.74 -14.88
C ARG A 166 12.82 8.11 -15.48
N TYR A 167 13.63 8.89 -14.78
CA TYR A 167 14.03 10.24 -15.19
C TYR A 167 15.45 10.31 -15.79
N THR A 168 16.22 9.23 -15.71
CA THR A 168 17.62 9.17 -16.13
C THR A 168 17.85 8.02 -17.11
N TRP A 169 19.05 7.94 -17.68
CA TRP A 169 19.46 6.87 -18.58
C TRP A 169 19.83 5.56 -17.88
N ASP A 170 19.74 5.50 -16.55
CA ASP A 170 19.91 4.23 -15.83
C ASP A 170 18.73 3.32 -16.16
N LYS A 171 19.00 2.26 -16.94
CA LYS A 171 17.98 1.38 -17.52
C LYS A 171 16.94 0.94 -16.49
N PHE A 172 17.36 0.64 -15.26
CA PHE A 172 16.50 0.13 -14.18
C PHE A 172 16.29 1.14 -13.03
N GLY A 173 16.71 2.40 -13.20
CA GLY A 173 16.61 3.47 -12.21
C GLY A 173 15.21 4.09 -12.11
N PHE A 174 14.18 3.28 -11.86
CA PHE A 174 12.81 3.74 -11.67
C PHE A 174 12.58 4.27 -10.25
N VAL A 175 11.83 5.37 -10.17
CA VAL A 175 11.28 5.94 -8.95
C VAL A 175 9.83 5.51 -8.85
N PHE A 176 9.43 5.10 -7.64
CA PHE A 176 8.12 4.55 -7.35
C PHE A 176 7.42 5.39 -6.28
N GLU A 177 6.12 5.60 -6.44
CA GLU A 177 5.26 6.31 -5.48
C GLU A 177 4.85 5.42 -4.30
N ASP A 178 4.60 4.14 -4.55
CA ASP A 178 4.04 3.24 -3.56
C ASP A 178 5.13 2.49 -2.77
N GLU A 179 5.35 2.96 -1.54
CA GLU A 179 6.27 2.36 -0.57
C GLU A 179 5.94 0.91 -0.17
N SER A 180 4.76 0.41 -0.55
CA SER A 180 4.31 -0.94 -0.18
C SER A 180 4.79 -2.03 -1.14
N HIS A 181 5.43 -1.70 -2.27
CA HIS A 181 6.10 -2.68 -3.14
C HIS A 181 7.62 -2.51 -3.17
N ASN A 182 8.33 -3.45 -3.80
CA ASN A 182 9.80 -3.57 -3.73
C ASN A 182 10.46 -3.26 -5.08
N GLY A 183 10.18 -2.06 -5.60
CA GLY A 183 10.65 -1.61 -6.91
C GLY A 183 10.29 -2.62 -8.00
N LEU A 184 11.22 -2.91 -8.92
CA LEU A 184 10.96 -3.79 -10.08
C LEU A 184 10.78 -5.28 -9.76
N THR A 185 10.96 -5.72 -8.51
CA THR A 185 11.00 -7.15 -8.15
C THR A 185 9.76 -7.94 -8.59
N GLY A 186 8.57 -7.33 -8.52
CA GLY A 186 7.32 -7.98 -8.90
C GLY A 186 6.93 -7.83 -10.37
N TYR A 187 7.65 -7.01 -11.13
CA TYR A 187 7.28 -6.65 -12.51
C TYR A 187 7.87 -7.67 -13.48
N ILE A 188 7.03 -8.21 -14.37
CA ILE A 188 7.47 -9.13 -15.42
C ILE A 188 7.68 -8.31 -16.69
N MET A 189 8.92 -7.87 -16.93
CA MET A 189 9.25 -7.06 -18.10
C MET A 189 9.05 -7.84 -19.40
N HIS A 190 8.56 -7.13 -20.40
CA HIS A 190 8.53 -7.54 -21.78
C HIS A 190 9.97 -7.63 -22.32
N TRP A 191 10.18 -8.43 -23.36
CA TRP A 191 11.50 -8.60 -23.96
C TRP A 191 12.04 -7.26 -24.47
N GLU A 192 13.32 -6.99 -24.22
CA GLU A 192 14.06 -5.74 -24.51
C GLU A 192 13.74 -4.53 -23.62
N ASP A 193 12.59 -4.51 -22.96
CA ASP A 193 12.20 -3.45 -22.04
C ASP A 193 13.05 -3.44 -20.74
N PRO A 194 13.21 -2.28 -20.10
CA PRO A 194 12.77 -0.96 -20.55
C PRO A 194 13.69 -0.38 -21.65
N ASN A 195 13.13 0.05 -22.77
CA ASN A 195 13.89 0.46 -23.97
C ASN A 195 13.64 1.91 -24.43
N ASP A 196 12.68 2.61 -23.83
CA ASP A 196 12.35 3.98 -24.23
C ASP A 196 13.36 5.01 -23.69
N ASN A 197 13.25 6.28 -24.10
CA ASN A 197 14.07 7.36 -23.57
C ASN A 197 13.42 7.99 -22.32
N PRO A 198 14.19 8.37 -21.28
CA PRO A 198 13.64 9.12 -20.16
C PRO A 198 13.12 10.52 -20.58
N PRO A 199 12.05 11.06 -19.97
CA PRO A 199 11.23 10.43 -18.93
C PRO A 199 10.31 9.35 -19.51
N SER A 200 10.48 8.11 -19.04
CA SER A 200 9.63 6.98 -19.42
C SER A 200 9.02 6.34 -18.19
N ALA A 201 7.80 5.86 -18.31
CA ALA A 201 7.03 5.31 -17.22
C ALA A 201 6.53 3.90 -17.53
N LEU A 202 6.37 3.12 -16.47
CA LEU A 202 5.93 1.74 -16.58
C LEU A 202 4.44 1.66 -16.91
N TYR A 203 4.13 0.73 -17.79
CA TYR A 203 2.77 0.39 -18.12
C TYR A 203 2.60 -1.12 -18.26
N TRP A 204 1.36 -1.56 -18.14
CA TRP A 204 0.97 -2.93 -18.42
C TRP A 204 0.59 -3.09 -19.88
N TYR A 205 1.48 -3.67 -20.66
CA TYR A 205 1.26 -3.86 -22.09
C TYR A 205 0.00 -4.70 -22.35
N GLY A 206 -0.81 -4.34 -23.34
CA GLY A 206 -1.95 -5.13 -23.78
C GLY A 206 -1.55 -6.46 -24.45
N ALA A 207 -2.49 -7.06 -25.19
CA ALA A 207 -2.37 -8.41 -25.73
C ALA A 207 -1.13 -8.62 -26.62
N ASN A 208 -0.77 -7.63 -27.43
CA ASN A 208 0.41 -7.69 -28.29
C ASN A 208 1.73 -7.84 -27.51
N GLY A 209 1.80 -7.30 -26.30
CA GLY A 209 2.96 -7.45 -25.42
C GLY A 209 2.86 -8.63 -24.46
N GLY A 210 1.94 -9.57 -24.72
CA GLY A 210 1.74 -10.74 -23.86
C GLY A 210 1.29 -10.41 -22.43
N TYR A 211 0.73 -9.20 -22.21
CA TYR A 211 0.43 -8.71 -20.86
C TYR A 211 1.65 -8.65 -19.94
N GLN A 212 2.79 -8.24 -20.49
CA GLN A 212 4.02 -7.95 -19.75
C GLN A 212 4.12 -6.46 -19.38
N THR A 213 5.03 -6.10 -18.46
CA THR A 213 5.38 -4.71 -18.18
C THR A 213 6.32 -4.19 -19.26
N ALA A 214 6.09 -2.97 -19.73
CA ALA A 214 7.02 -2.24 -20.59
C ALA A 214 7.15 -0.79 -20.10
N ASP A 215 8.00 0.01 -20.73
CA ASP A 215 8.08 1.46 -20.48
C ASP A 215 7.75 2.27 -21.73
N TYR A 216 7.16 3.45 -21.52
CA TYR A 216 6.83 4.37 -22.61
C TYR A 216 6.99 5.83 -22.18
N GLY A 217 7.14 6.75 -23.13
CA GLY A 217 7.24 8.19 -22.85
C GLY A 217 6.14 8.66 -21.91
N ALA A 218 6.53 9.25 -20.77
CA ALA A 218 5.61 9.56 -19.67
C ALA A 218 4.55 10.64 -20.04
N ASP A 219 4.82 11.44 -21.07
CA ASP A 219 3.93 12.47 -21.61
C ASP A 219 2.99 11.94 -22.72
N TYR A 220 3.21 10.72 -23.20
CA TYR A 220 2.41 10.14 -24.29
C TYR A 220 1.02 9.71 -23.83
N SER A 221 -0.01 10.15 -24.55
CA SER A 221 -1.40 9.89 -24.19
C SER A 221 -1.94 8.61 -24.83
N ALA A 222 -1.68 7.47 -24.20
CA ALA A 222 -2.18 6.18 -24.69
C ALA A 222 -2.72 5.22 -23.62
N GLY A 223 -2.58 5.55 -22.34
CA GLY A 223 -3.15 4.74 -21.27
C GLY A 223 -4.67 4.91 -21.19
N ILE A 224 -5.40 3.81 -20.99
CA ILE A 224 -6.86 3.82 -20.74
C ILE A 224 -7.21 4.03 -19.27
N GLY A 225 -6.21 3.96 -18.39
CA GLY A 225 -6.37 4.10 -16.96
C GLY A 225 -5.09 3.79 -16.24
N ALA A 226 -5.22 3.48 -14.95
CA ALA A 226 -4.10 3.13 -14.10
C ALA A 226 -4.46 2.06 -13.06
N LEU A 227 -3.44 1.37 -12.57
CA LEU A 227 -3.52 0.60 -11.34
C LEU A 227 -3.20 1.52 -10.15
N CYS A 228 -4.16 1.68 -9.25
CA CYS A 228 -4.08 2.63 -8.15
C CYS A 228 -4.08 1.91 -6.80
N ARG A 229 -3.27 2.44 -5.86
CA ARG A 229 -3.47 2.21 -4.43
C ARG A 229 -4.42 3.29 -3.92
N VAL A 230 -5.53 2.88 -3.33
CA VAL A 230 -6.57 3.79 -2.83
C VAL A 230 -6.60 3.80 -1.30
N ASN A 231 -7.14 4.85 -0.69
CA ASN A 231 -7.37 4.86 0.76
C ASN A 231 -8.43 3.82 1.11
N ASP A 232 -8.17 3.14 2.21
CA ASP A 232 -9.16 2.43 2.98
C ASP A 232 -10.21 3.43 3.55
N VAL A 233 -11.44 2.94 3.71
CA VAL A 233 -12.55 3.74 4.22
C VAL A 233 -12.77 3.38 5.68
N PRO A 234 -12.62 4.34 6.62
CA PRO A 234 -12.92 4.10 8.02
C PRO A 234 -14.36 3.63 8.19
N LEU A 235 -14.56 2.56 8.96
CA LEU A 235 -15.90 2.20 9.41
C LEU A 235 -16.29 3.24 10.46
N GLN A 236 -17.23 4.13 10.12
CA GLN A 236 -17.86 4.99 11.10
C GLN A 236 -18.69 4.13 12.05
N ASP A 237 -18.58 4.38 13.37
CA ASP A 237 -19.41 3.75 14.39
C ASP A 237 -20.89 4.16 14.26
#